data_AF-A0A6P0LNX0-F1
#
_entry.id   AF-A0A6P0LNX0-F1
#
_cell.length_a   1.000
_cell.length_b   1.000
_cell.length_c   1.000
_cell.angle_alpha   90.00
_cell.angle_beta   90.00
_cell.angle_gamma   90.00
#
_symmetry.space_group_name_H-M   'P 1'
#
loop_
_entity.id
_entity.type
_entity.pdbx_description
1 polymer ?
#
loop_
_entity_poly.entity_id
_entity_poly.type
_entity_poly.pdbx_seq_one_letter_code
_entity_poly.pdbx_strand_id
1 'polypeptide(L)'
;MSIVKIKSTDKYIDTSTLLQQLVVIGSPFTLGLLEIWHPTGSPGQTAFEAILPQVDWWLTLHILQLPLFGLMALSVVILVNNLQGWAARISRVGIAFFIVFYTALDSITGIASGLLIRTAKELPPQVQTFVSQQVNLFLTDPIVGGATFSLVGILGALGWLVGVSAAAIALRRVGVPRLPVVLLILSGVFFGLSHTPPTGPLGMGCFFLAVFLISFPEAKLKSIRLHKKGMQ
;
A
#
# COMPACT_ATOMS: atom_id res chain seq x y z
N MET A 1 -47.70 2.88 20.47
CA MET A 1 -47.01 2.22 19.36
C MET A 1 -45.82 3.10 19.00
N SER A 2 -44.67 2.86 19.63
CA SER A 2 -43.54 3.79 19.62
C SER A 2 -42.61 3.47 18.46
N ILE A 3 -42.36 4.49 17.64
CA ILE A 3 -41.59 4.48 16.41
C ILE A 3 -40.18 3.94 16.67
N VAL A 4 -39.80 2.92 15.90
CA VAL A 4 -38.47 2.33 15.87
C VAL A 4 -37.47 3.43 15.47
N LYS A 5 -36.55 3.74 16.38
CA LYS A 5 -35.44 4.67 16.15
C LYS A 5 -34.45 3.99 15.20
N ILE A 6 -34.60 4.21 13.89
CA ILE A 6 -33.59 3.83 12.90
C ILE A 6 -32.35 4.66 13.20
N LYS A 7 -31.37 4.06 13.86
CA LYS A 7 -30.06 4.66 14.09
C LYS A 7 -29.37 4.71 12.73
N SER A 8 -29.46 5.85 12.04
CA SER A 8 -28.78 6.08 10.76
C SER A 8 -27.29 5.68 10.89
N THR A 9 -26.86 4.85 9.96
CA THR A 9 -25.51 4.28 9.85
C THR A 9 -24.49 5.27 9.26
N ASP A 10 -24.83 6.56 9.14
CA ASP A 10 -24.02 7.57 8.45
C ASP A 10 -22.77 8.04 9.22
N LYS A 11 -22.36 7.34 10.30
CA LYS A 11 -21.60 8.00 11.38
C LYS A 11 -20.12 7.60 11.57
N TYR A 12 -19.54 6.76 10.72
CA TYR A 12 -18.27 6.11 11.10
C TYR A 12 -17.01 6.67 10.42
N ILE A 13 -17.09 7.14 9.18
CA ILE A 13 -16.00 7.86 8.51
C ILE A 13 -16.61 8.93 7.62
N ASP A 14 -16.23 10.18 7.84
CA ASP A 14 -16.63 11.30 6.98
C ASP A 14 -15.67 11.39 5.77
N THR A 15 -15.79 10.46 4.83
CA THR A 15 -15.22 10.60 3.47
C THR A 15 -16.19 11.38 2.58
N SER A 16 -16.76 12.48 3.09
CA SER A 16 -17.86 13.20 2.43
C SER A 16 -17.47 13.80 1.09
N THR A 17 -16.18 14.06 0.88
CA THR A 17 -15.70 14.70 -0.35
C THR A 17 -15.29 13.66 -1.40
N LEU A 18 -15.60 13.95 -2.67
CA LEU A 18 -15.14 13.15 -3.81
C LEU A 18 -13.62 12.98 -3.79
N LEU A 19 -12.88 14.02 -3.41
CA LEU A 19 -11.42 13.99 -3.32
C LEU A 19 -10.92 12.95 -2.31
N GLN A 20 -11.49 12.90 -1.10
CA GLN A 20 -11.13 11.87 -0.12
C GLN A 20 -11.46 10.47 -0.62
N GLN A 21 -12.59 10.29 -1.30
CA GLN A 21 -12.95 8.98 -1.87
C GLN A 21 -11.95 8.56 -2.96
N LEU A 22 -11.55 9.48 -3.84
CA LEU A 22 -10.54 9.23 -4.87
C LEU A 22 -9.20 8.84 -4.26
N VAL A 23 -8.78 9.45 -3.14
CA VAL A 23 -7.57 9.03 -2.43
C VAL A 23 -7.76 7.66 -1.79
N VAL A 24 -8.72 7.50 -0.88
CA VAL A 24 -8.82 6.31 -0.03
C VAL A 24 -9.18 5.04 -0.84
N ILE A 25 -9.90 5.18 -1.96
CA ILE A 25 -10.27 4.07 -2.84
C ILE A 25 -9.32 3.96 -4.04
N GLY A 26 -8.99 5.08 -4.68
CA GLY A 26 -8.19 5.07 -5.90
C GLY A 26 -6.74 4.67 -5.67
N SER A 27 -6.12 5.13 -4.57
CA SER A 27 -4.72 4.80 -4.26
C SER A 27 -4.44 3.31 -4.11
N PRO A 28 -5.17 2.54 -3.27
CA PRO A 28 -4.93 1.10 -3.16
C PRO A 28 -5.26 0.36 -4.45
N PHE A 29 -6.26 0.81 -5.21
CA PHE A 29 -6.58 0.22 -6.50
C PHE A 29 -5.44 0.41 -7.51
N THR A 30 -4.98 1.65 -7.70
CA THR A 30 -3.92 1.98 -8.65
C THR A 30 -2.60 1.33 -8.26
N LEU A 31 -2.20 1.41 -6.99
CA LEU A 31 -0.97 0.77 -6.52
C LEU A 31 -1.06 -0.74 -6.72
N GLY A 32 -2.12 -1.39 -6.22
CA GLY A 32 -2.30 -2.83 -6.34
C GLY A 32 -2.30 -3.32 -7.79
N LEU A 33 -2.86 -2.54 -8.72
CA LEU A 33 -2.86 -2.87 -10.15
C LEU A 33 -1.45 -2.79 -10.75
N LEU A 34 -0.70 -1.71 -10.48
CA LEU A 34 0.66 -1.55 -11.00
C LEU A 34 1.61 -2.62 -10.44
N GLU A 35 1.47 -2.95 -9.16
CA GLU A 35 2.31 -3.95 -8.50
C GLU A 35 2.21 -5.34 -9.14
N ILE A 36 1.12 -5.70 -9.81
CA ILE A 36 0.97 -7.01 -10.48
C ILE A 36 2.13 -7.28 -11.45
N TRP A 37 2.64 -6.23 -12.09
CA TRP A 37 3.76 -6.31 -13.04
C TRP A 37 5.09 -5.85 -12.46
N HIS A 38 5.23 -5.76 -11.13
CA HIS A 38 6.50 -5.44 -10.51
C HIS A 38 7.53 -6.54 -10.85
N PRO A 39 8.69 -6.20 -11.45
CA PRO A 39 9.77 -7.15 -11.67
C PRO A 39 10.17 -7.87 -10.38
N THR A 40 10.27 -9.18 -10.43
CA THR A 40 10.75 -9.98 -9.29
C THR A 40 12.01 -10.73 -9.69
N GLY A 41 12.84 -11.08 -8.70
CA GLY A 41 14.04 -11.87 -8.94
C GLY A 41 13.67 -13.23 -9.53
N SER A 42 14.45 -13.68 -10.52
CA SER A 42 14.31 -15.02 -11.10
C SER A 42 15.32 -15.98 -10.46
N PRO A 43 14.95 -17.25 -10.19
CA PRO A 43 15.89 -18.23 -9.68
C PRO A 43 17.13 -18.34 -10.59
N GLY A 44 18.31 -18.25 -9.98
CA GLY A 44 19.59 -18.38 -10.70
C GLY A 44 20.05 -17.13 -11.45
N GLN A 45 19.33 -16.01 -11.38
CA GLN A 45 19.75 -14.73 -11.95
C GLN A 45 20.19 -13.74 -10.86
N THR A 46 21.16 -12.89 -11.19
CA THR A 46 21.44 -11.71 -10.36
C THR A 46 20.31 -10.68 -10.48
N ALA A 47 20.21 -9.75 -9.52
CA ALA A 47 19.26 -8.64 -9.64
C ALA A 47 19.47 -7.82 -10.91
N PHE A 48 20.72 -7.63 -11.33
CA PHE A 48 21.06 -6.96 -12.58
C PHE A 48 20.47 -7.70 -13.80
N GLU A 49 20.66 -9.01 -13.89
CA GLU A 49 20.15 -9.83 -15.01
C GLU A 49 18.62 -9.85 -15.05
N ALA A 50 17.96 -9.90 -13.89
CA ALA A 50 16.50 -9.94 -13.80
C ALA A 50 15.85 -8.58 -14.13
N ILE A 51 16.52 -7.47 -13.83
CA ILE A 51 15.99 -6.11 -14.00
C ILE A 51 16.37 -5.54 -15.36
N LEU A 52 17.59 -5.78 -15.87
CA LEU A 52 18.13 -5.16 -17.09
C LEU A 52 17.16 -5.20 -18.30
N PRO A 53 16.47 -6.31 -18.62
CA PRO A 53 15.56 -6.37 -19.77
C PRO A 53 14.34 -5.44 -19.65
N GLN A 54 14.00 -5.05 -18.42
CA GLN A 54 12.79 -4.30 -18.07
C GLN A 54 13.10 -3.10 -17.16
N VAL A 55 14.32 -2.57 -17.25
CA VAL A 55 14.82 -1.53 -16.34
C VAL A 55 14.06 -0.21 -16.45
N ASP A 56 13.52 0.11 -17.64
CA ASP A 56 12.69 1.30 -17.82
C ASP A 56 11.35 1.16 -17.11
N TRP A 57 10.76 -0.04 -17.10
CA TRP A 57 9.55 -0.30 -16.33
C TRP A 57 9.85 -0.31 -14.82
N TRP A 58 10.96 -0.93 -14.40
CA TRP A 58 11.43 -0.87 -13.01
C TRP A 58 11.51 0.59 -12.52
N LEU A 59 12.21 1.46 -13.25
CA LEU A 59 12.33 2.88 -12.90
C LEU A 59 10.98 3.60 -12.91
N THR A 60 10.16 3.37 -13.94
CA THR A 60 8.83 4.00 -14.05
C THR A 60 7.95 3.63 -12.87
N LEU A 61 7.91 2.36 -12.51
CA LEU A 61 7.12 1.85 -11.40
C LEU A 61 7.56 2.49 -10.07
N HIS A 62 8.85 2.47 -9.75
CA HIS A 62 9.35 3.05 -8.49
C HIS A 62 9.19 4.57 -8.41
N ILE A 63 9.27 5.28 -9.54
CA ILE A 63 8.93 6.72 -9.57
C ILE A 63 7.44 6.96 -9.29
N LEU A 64 6.55 6.11 -9.80
CA LEU A 64 5.11 6.17 -9.52
C LEU A 64 4.77 5.71 -8.10
N GLN A 65 5.54 4.78 -7.53
CA GLN A 65 5.35 4.27 -6.18
C GLN A 65 5.57 5.35 -5.12
N LEU A 66 6.55 6.26 -5.28
CA LEU A 66 6.77 7.36 -4.33
C LEU A 66 5.51 8.18 -3.99
N PRO A 67 4.80 8.80 -4.96
CA PRO A 67 3.56 9.49 -4.67
C PRO A 67 2.45 8.54 -4.24
N LEU A 68 2.39 7.30 -4.77
CA LEU A 68 1.36 6.33 -4.39
C LEU A 68 1.49 5.88 -2.93
N PHE A 69 2.70 5.66 -2.41
CA PHE A 69 2.93 5.39 -0.98
C PHE A 69 2.55 6.59 -0.12
N GLY A 70 2.82 7.82 -0.59
CA GLY A 70 2.30 9.05 0.01
C GLY A 70 0.78 9.07 0.11
N LEU A 71 0.09 8.73 -0.98
CA LEU A 71 -1.36 8.69 -1.01
C LEU A 71 -1.94 7.52 -0.20
N MET A 72 -1.24 6.39 -0.10
CA MET A 72 -1.61 5.29 0.80
C MET A 72 -1.49 5.70 2.27
N ALA A 73 -0.41 6.36 2.66
CA ALA A 73 -0.26 6.93 3.99
C ALA A 73 -1.41 7.91 4.30
N LEU A 74 -1.70 8.82 3.36
CA LEU A 74 -2.81 9.76 3.47
C LEU A 74 -4.17 9.04 3.58
N SER A 75 -4.36 7.94 2.85
CA SER A 75 -5.57 7.13 2.92
C SER A 75 -5.82 6.62 4.33
N VAL A 76 -4.79 6.10 4.99
CA VAL A 76 -4.89 5.61 6.39
C VAL A 76 -5.12 6.77 7.36
N VAL A 77 -4.44 7.91 7.17
CA VAL A 77 -4.67 9.11 7.99
C VAL A 77 -6.11 9.60 7.89
N ILE A 78 -6.69 9.62 6.68
CA ILE A 78 -8.09 9.98 6.45
C ILE A 78 -9.03 9.01 7.20
N LEU A 79 -8.79 7.70 7.12
CA LEU A 79 -9.61 6.69 7.81
C LEU A 79 -9.67 6.89 9.33
N VAL A 80 -8.59 7.41 9.95
CA VAL A 80 -8.52 7.64 11.39
C VAL A 80 -8.60 9.11 11.79
N ASN A 81 -8.81 10.04 10.86
CA ASN A 81 -8.66 11.49 11.11
C ASN A 81 -9.56 11.97 12.25
N ASN A 82 -10.84 11.59 12.20
CA ASN A 82 -11.84 11.97 13.19
C ASN A 82 -11.92 11.00 14.39
N LEU A 83 -11.02 10.02 14.46
CA LEU A 83 -11.00 9.03 15.53
C LEU A 83 -10.03 9.42 16.64
N GLN A 84 -10.47 9.24 17.89
CA GLN A 84 -9.70 9.50 19.09
C GLN A 84 -9.28 8.20 19.79
N GLY A 85 -8.33 8.31 20.72
CA GLY A 85 -7.84 7.20 21.54
C GLY A 85 -6.53 6.58 21.03
N TRP A 86 -6.02 5.62 21.79
CA TRP A 86 -4.67 5.09 21.59
C TRP A 86 -4.48 4.42 20.23
N ALA A 87 -5.49 3.71 19.72
CA ALA A 87 -5.37 2.98 18.45
C ALA A 87 -5.19 3.95 17.27
N ALA A 88 -5.95 5.05 17.23
CA ALA A 88 -5.77 6.09 16.22
C ALA A 88 -4.40 6.79 16.34
N ARG A 89 -3.88 6.98 17.55
CA ARG A 89 -2.51 7.53 17.76
C ARG A 89 -1.43 6.58 17.26
N ILE A 90 -1.49 5.30 17.62
CA ILE A 90 -0.55 4.28 17.13
C ILE A 90 -0.62 4.18 15.60
N SER A 91 -1.82 4.24 15.03
CA SER A 91 -1.99 4.25 13.58
C SER A 91 -1.22 5.40 12.91
N ARG A 92 -1.40 6.64 13.38
CA ARG A 92 -0.69 7.81 12.84
C ARG A 92 0.82 7.69 12.97
N VAL A 93 1.32 7.21 14.12
CA VAL A 93 2.76 6.99 14.33
C VAL A 93 3.29 5.92 13.38
N GLY A 94 2.62 4.77 13.29
CA GLY A 94 3.03 3.69 12.37
C GLY A 94 3.08 4.17 10.92
N ILE A 95 2.08 4.93 10.48
CA ILE A 95 2.05 5.49 9.13
C ILE A 95 3.13 6.55 8.90
N ALA A 96 3.51 7.32 9.92
CA ALA A 96 4.66 8.22 9.83
C ALA A 96 5.98 7.46 9.62
N PHE A 97 6.15 6.31 10.29
CA PHE A 97 7.30 5.42 10.03
C PHE A 97 7.24 4.83 8.62
N PHE A 98 6.08 4.31 8.20
CA PHE A 98 5.90 3.79 6.84
C PHE A 98 6.33 4.81 5.79
N ILE A 99 5.76 6.02 5.82
CA ILE A 99 6.03 6.98 4.74
C ILE A 99 7.50 7.41 4.70
N VAL A 100 8.16 7.58 5.86
CA VAL A 100 9.56 7.98 5.91
C VAL A 100 10.49 6.86 5.44
N PHE A 101 10.36 5.67 6.02
CA PHE A 101 11.30 4.59 5.78
C PHE A 101 11.03 3.84 4.48
N TYR A 102 9.76 3.66 4.10
CA TYR A 102 9.41 2.94 2.88
C TYR A 102 9.74 3.75 1.63
N THR A 103 9.56 5.08 1.64
CA THR A 103 9.99 5.93 0.52
C THR A 103 11.50 6.03 0.42
N ALA A 104 12.22 6.01 1.55
CA ALA A 104 13.67 5.91 1.57
C ALA A 104 14.14 4.59 0.96
N LEU A 105 13.53 3.45 1.36
CA LEU A 105 13.80 2.15 0.74
C LEU A 105 13.59 2.22 -0.77
N ASP A 106 12.43 2.68 -1.21
CA ASP A 106 12.04 2.71 -2.63
C ASP A 106 12.97 3.60 -3.49
N SER A 107 13.40 4.73 -2.92
CA SER A 107 14.37 5.63 -3.57
C SER A 107 15.75 4.97 -3.72
N ILE A 108 16.17 4.17 -2.74
CA ILE A 108 17.45 3.48 -2.72
C ILE A 108 17.35 2.22 -3.59
N THR A 109 16.58 1.22 -3.15
CA THR A 109 16.52 -0.10 -3.79
C THR A 109 15.84 -0.06 -5.14
N GLY A 110 14.84 0.81 -5.33
CA GLY A 110 14.15 0.97 -6.60
C GLY A 110 14.89 1.90 -7.54
N ILE A 111 14.83 3.19 -7.25
CA ILE A 111 15.25 4.23 -8.20
C ILE A 111 16.77 4.22 -8.40
N ALA A 112 17.57 4.23 -7.33
CA ALA A 112 19.03 4.30 -7.47
C ALA A 112 19.60 3.04 -8.13
N SER A 113 19.14 1.84 -7.76
CA SER A 113 19.58 0.59 -8.39
C SER A 113 19.19 0.53 -9.87
N GLY A 114 17.96 0.93 -10.21
CA GLY A 114 17.47 0.98 -11.58
C GLY A 114 18.30 1.92 -12.45
N LEU A 115 18.71 3.07 -11.90
CA LEU A 115 19.56 4.03 -12.59
C LEU A 115 20.96 3.47 -12.87
N LEU A 116 21.55 2.77 -11.89
CA LEU A 116 22.84 2.07 -12.06
C LEU A 116 22.76 1.00 -13.15
N ILE A 117 21.69 0.19 -13.14
CA ILE A 117 21.49 -0.86 -14.14
C ILE A 117 21.28 -0.24 -15.53
N ARG A 118 20.43 0.78 -15.65
CA ARG A 118 20.13 1.44 -16.92
C ARG A 118 21.36 2.10 -17.53
N THR A 119 22.17 2.77 -16.71
CA THR A 119 23.39 3.44 -17.19
C THR A 119 24.48 2.44 -17.60
N ALA A 120 24.49 1.24 -17.01
CA ALA A 120 25.42 0.18 -17.38
C ALA A 120 25.04 -0.60 -18.65
N LYS A 121 23.79 -0.49 -19.12
CA LYS A 121 23.23 -1.30 -20.21
C LYS A 121 24.11 -1.34 -21.48
N GLU A 122 24.66 -0.19 -21.87
CA GLU A 122 25.45 -0.04 -23.10
C GLU A 122 26.97 -0.01 -22.83
N LEU A 123 27.39 -0.29 -21.59
CA LEU A 123 28.80 -0.31 -21.21
C LEU A 123 29.44 -1.67 -21.49
N PRO A 124 30.79 -1.75 -21.56
CA PRO A 124 31.49 -3.01 -21.79
C PRO A 124 31.12 -4.11 -20.76
N PRO A 125 31.14 -5.41 -21.14
CA PRO A 125 30.73 -6.50 -20.25
C PRO A 125 31.44 -6.54 -18.89
N GLN A 126 32.70 -6.14 -18.85
CA GLN A 126 33.48 -6.03 -17.61
C GLN A 126 32.88 -4.99 -16.65
N VAL A 127 32.40 -3.86 -17.18
CA VAL A 127 31.74 -2.81 -16.39
C VAL A 127 30.35 -3.27 -15.95
N GLN A 128 29.60 -3.96 -16.82
CA GLN A 128 28.31 -4.54 -16.43
C GLN A 128 28.45 -5.56 -15.30
N THR A 129 29.50 -6.40 -15.34
CA THR A 129 29.81 -7.36 -14.28
C THR A 129 30.11 -6.65 -12.96
N PHE A 130 30.92 -5.57 -13.00
CA PHE A 130 31.19 -4.75 -11.82
C PHE A 130 29.90 -4.12 -11.26
N VAL A 131 29.07 -3.51 -12.11
CA VAL A 131 27.80 -2.90 -11.69
C VAL A 131 26.85 -3.94 -11.11
N SER A 132 26.76 -5.13 -11.72
CA SER A 132 25.98 -6.26 -11.20
C SER A 132 26.39 -6.63 -9.77
N GLN A 133 27.69 -6.70 -9.48
CA GLN A 133 28.21 -6.94 -8.13
C GLN A 133 27.84 -5.80 -7.16
N GLN A 134 28.00 -4.54 -7.57
CA GLN A 134 27.65 -3.39 -6.73
C GLN A 134 26.16 -3.32 -6.43
N VAL A 135 25.31 -3.54 -7.44
CA VAL A 135 23.86 -3.62 -7.27
C VAL A 135 23.48 -4.75 -6.31
N ASN A 136 24.13 -5.91 -6.39
CA ASN A 136 23.85 -7.01 -5.47
C ASN A 136 24.24 -6.66 -4.02
N LEU A 137 25.41 -6.07 -3.79
CA LEU A 137 25.80 -5.59 -2.46
C LEU A 137 24.82 -4.54 -1.95
N PHE A 138 24.44 -3.62 -2.83
CA PHE A 138 23.52 -2.53 -2.52
C PHE A 138 22.12 -3.03 -2.19
N LEU A 139 21.60 -4.06 -2.86
CA LEU A 139 20.28 -4.66 -2.61
C LEU A 139 20.29 -5.72 -1.51
N THR A 140 21.44 -6.09 -0.97
CA THR A 140 21.57 -7.03 0.16
C THR A 140 22.09 -6.36 1.42
N ASP A 141 22.33 -5.05 1.39
CA ASP A 141 22.79 -4.29 2.54
C ASP A 141 21.78 -4.37 3.70
N PRO A 142 22.21 -4.78 4.91
CA PRO A 142 21.29 -5.02 6.02
C PRO A 142 20.69 -3.75 6.63
N ILE A 143 21.16 -2.56 6.24
CA ILE A 143 20.67 -1.28 6.76
C ILE A 143 19.71 -0.65 5.76
N VAL A 144 20.12 -0.49 4.50
CA VAL A 144 19.38 0.33 3.51
C VAL A 144 18.86 -0.45 2.30
N GLY A 145 19.35 -1.67 2.06
CA GLY A 145 19.29 -2.32 0.75
C GLY A 145 18.47 -3.60 0.64
N GLY A 146 18.54 -4.44 1.66
CA GLY A 146 18.00 -5.81 1.80
C GLY A 146 16.48 -5.98 1.70
N ALA A 147 15.80 -5.19 0.87
CA ALA A 147 14.34 -5.14 0.74
C ALA A 147 13.69 -5.07 2.14
N THR A 148 12.63 -5.86 2.38
CA THR A 148 11.90 -5.94 3.65
C THR A 148 12.78 -6.29 4.85
N PHE A 149 13.94 -6.95 4.67
CA PHE A 149 14.80 -7.41 5.77
C PHE A 149 15.90 -6.44 6.17
N SER A 150 16.10 -5.36 5.41
CA SER A 150 16.98 -4.26 5.83
C SER A 150 16.37 -3.49 7.01
N LEU A 151 17.17 -2.80 7.81
CA LEU A 151 16.66 -1.95 8.90
C LEU A 151 15.61 -0.94 8.39
N VAL A 152 15.89 -0.25 7.29
CA VAL A 152 14.95 0.69 6.66
C VAL A 152 13.69 -0.03 6.19
N GLY A 153 13.84 -1.19 5.55
CA GLY A 153 12.71 -2.00 5.09
C GLY A 153 11.84 -2.51 6.23
N ILE A 154 12.44 -3.02 7.31
CA ILE A 154 11.74 -3.48 8.51
C ILE A 154 10.96 -2.32 9.15
N LEU A 155 11.58 -1.14 9.31
CA LEU A 155 10.91 0.01 9.90
C LEU A 155 9.73 0.49 9.06
N GLY A 156 9.88 0.51 7.73
CA GLY A 156 8.80 0.85 6.82
C GLY A 156 7.66 -0.19 6.84
N ALA A 157 7.99 -1.47 6.73
CA ALA A 157 7.06 -2.59 6.72
C ALA A 157 6.30 -2.73 8.05
N LEU A 158 6.99 -2.64 9.19
CA LEU A 158 6.37 -2.65 10.51
C LEU A 158 5.54 -1.38 10.73
N GLY A 159 6.00 -0.23 10.24
CA GLY A 159 5.22 1.00 10.24
C GLY A 159 3.86 0.81 9.55
N TRP A 160 3.87 0.18 8.37
CA TRP A 160 2.65 -0.15 7.63
C TRP A 160 1.76 -1.13 8.41
N LEU A 161 2.32 -2.29 8.79
CA LEU A 161 1.59 -3.35 9.49
C LEU A 161 0.93 -2.82 10.76
N VAL A 162 1.68 -2.12 11.62
CA VAL A 162 1.19 -1.53 12.85
C VAL A 162 0.19 -0.40 12.55
N GLY A 163 0.52 0.47 11.60
CA GLY A 163 -0.29 1.62 11.21
C GLY A 163 -1.70 1.23 10.77
N VAL A 164 -1.79 0.28 9.84
CA VAL A 164 -3.05 -0.22 9.27
C VAL A 164 -3.80 -1.10 10.25
N SER A 165 -3.12 -1.98 10.99
CA SER A 165 -3.78 -2.82 12.01
C SER A 165 -4.39 -1.96 13.13
N ALA A 166 -3.67 -0.93 13.58
CA ALA A 166 -4.18 0.00 14.58
C ALA A 166 -5.35 0.84 14.03
N ALA A 167 -5.33 1.23 12.74
CA ALA A 167 -6.48 1.86 12.09
C ALA A 167 -7.70 0.93 12.10
N ALA A 168 -7.52 -0.34 11.73
CA ALA A 168 -8.58 -1.35 11.74
C ALA A 168 -9.19 -1.52 13.14
N ILE A 169 -8.36 -1.54 14.18
CA ILE A 169 -8.81 -1.60 15.59
C ILE A 169 -9.58 -0.32 15.98
N ALA A 170 -9.09 0.86 15.60
CA ALA A 170 -9.77 2.13 15.87
C ALA A 170 -11.17 2.16 15.20
N LEU A 171 -11.24 1.73 13.94
CA LEU A 171 -12.49 1.61 13.18
C LEU A 171 -13.45 0.60 13.81
N ARG A 172 -12.93 -0.54 14.28
CA ARG A 172 -13.75 -1.54 14.96
C ARG A 172 -14.41 -0.99 16.23
N ARG A 173 -13.68 -0.18 16.99
CA ARG A 173 -14.17 0.43 18.25
C ARG A 173 -15.29 1.43 18.05
N VAL A 174 -15.31 2.12 16.90
CA VAL A 174 -16.43 3.01 16.58
C VAL A 174 -17.60 2.27 15.95
N GLY A 175 -17.49 0.98 15.63
CA GLY A 175 -18.63 0.16 15.19
C GLY A 175 -18.59 -0.28 13.73
N VAL A 176 -17.46 -0.11 13.03
CA VAL A 176 -17.29 -0.64 11.66
C VAL A 176 -17.46 -2.17 11.67
N PRO A 177 -18.16 -2.75 10.65
CA PRO A 177 -18.37 -4.20 10.55
C PRO A 177 -17.07 -5.00 10.59
N ARG A 178 -17.17 -6.28 10.99
CA ARG A 178 -15.99 -7.15 11.16
C ARG A 178 -15.23 -7.40 9.85
N LEU A 179 -15.96 -7.56 8.74
CA LEU A 179 -15.34 -7.93 7.45
C LEU A 179 -14.34 -6.86 6.95
N PRO A 180 -14.67 -5.56 6.84
CA PRO A 180 -13.69 -4.53 6.49
C PRO A 180 -12.50 -4.47 7.45
N VAL A 181 -12.72 -4.69 8.75
CA VAL A 181 -11.66 -4.69 9.76
C VAL A 181 -10.67 -5.85 9.51
N VAL A 182 -11.18 -7.06 9.25
CA VAL A 182 -10.34 -8.22 8.91
C VAL A 182 -9.56 -7.97 7.62
N LEU A 183 -10.22 -7.42 6.60
CA LEU A 183 -9.57 -7.07 5.33
C LEU A 183 -8.44 -6.03 5.51
N LEU A 184 -8.61 -5.01 6.35
CA LEU A 184 -7.53 -4.07 6.67
C LEU A 184 -6.37 -4.75 7.39
N ILE A 185 -6.63 -5.66 8.33
CA ILE A 185 -5.56 -6.40 9.02
C ILE A 185 -4.80 -7.28 8.00
N LEU A 186 -5.51 -7.99 7.13
CA LEU A 186 -4.89 -8.77 6.05
C LEU A 186 -4.07 -7.89 5.10
N SER A 187 -4.55 -6.68 4.79
CA SER A 187 -3.78 -5.68 4.04
C SER A 187 -2.48 -5.29 4.73
N GLY A 188 -2.55 -5.02 6.05
CA GLY A 188 -1.37 -4.75 6.88
C GLY A 188 -0.35 -5.89 6.81
N VAL A 189 -0.81 -7.14 6.90
CA VAL A 189 0.05 -8.33 6.86
C VAL A 189 0.63 -8.57 5.47
N PHE A 190 -0.19 -8.68 4.43
CA PHE A 190 0.29 -9.05 3.09
C PHE A 190 1.22 -7.99 2.51
N PHE A 191 0.86 -6.71 2.58
CA PHE A 191 1.73 -5.66 2.06
C PHE A 191 2.95 -5.42 2.96
N GLY A 192 2.82 -5.63 4.27
CA GLY A 192 3.96 -5.58 5.19
C GLY A 192 5.00 -6.69 4.96
N LEU A 193 4.63 -7.83 4.38
CA LEU A 193 5.58 -8.88 4.00
C LEU A 193 6.38 -8.50 2.74
N SER A 194 5.70 -8.02 1.72
CA SER A 194 6.31 -7.46 0.52
C SER A 194 5.28 -6.64 -0.25
N HIS A 195 5.68 -5.52 -0.86
CA HIS A 195 4.87 -4.80 -1.83
C HIS A 195 4.88 -5.46 -3.22
N THR A 196 5.81 -6.38 -3.47
CA THR A 196 5.89 -7.09 -4.75
C THR A 196 4.83 -8.19 -4.84
N PRO A 197 4.54 -8.72 -6.03
CA PRO A 197 3.72 -9.91 -6.22
C PRO A 197 4.23 -11.12 -5.44
N PRO A 198 3.31 -11.98 -4.94
CA PRO A 198 1.86 -11.83 -4.99
C PRO A 198 1.28 -11.01 -3.82
N THR A 199 2.05 -10.80 -2.75
CA THR A 199 1.51 -10.33 -1.47
C THR A 199 1.13 -8.85 -1.50
N GLY A 200 1.89 -8.00 -2.19
CA GLY A 200 1.57 -6.58 -2.28
C GLY A 200 0.25 -6.31 -3.00
N PRO A 201 0.02 -6.83 -4.22
CA PRO A 201 -1.27 -6.76 -4.91
C PRO A 201 -2.42 -7.30 -4.07
N LEU A 202 -2.24 -8.44 -3.38
CA LEU A 202 -3.26 -9.00 -2.49
C LEU A 202 -3.56 -8.08 -1.31
N GLY A 203 -2.53 -7.49 -0.70
CA GLY A 203 -2.66 -6.55 0.40
C GLY A 203 -3.41 -5.28 -0.01
N MET A 204 -3.09 -4.74 -1.18
CA MET A 204 -3.79 -3.58 -1.75
C MET A 204 -5.23 -3.90 -2.14
N GLY A 205 -5.49 -5.09 -2.71
CA GLY A 205 -6.84 -5.58 -2.96
C GLY A 205 -7.68 -5.69 -1.68
N CYS A 206 -7.09 -6.21 -0.60
CA CYS A 206 -7.76 -6.26 0.71
C CYS A 206 -8.07 -4.84 1.24
N PHE A 207 -7.13 -3.89 1.11
CA PHE A 207 -7.35 -2.50 1.52
C PHE A 207 -8.49 -1.86 0.73
N PHE A 208 -8.43 -1.96 -0.59
CA PHE A 208 -9.42 -1.43 -1.51
C PHE A 208 -10.82 -1.95 -1.18
N LEU A 209 -10.98 -3.28 -1.02
CA LEU A 209 -12.26 -3.88 -0.67
C LEU A 209 -12.76 -3.44 0.70
N ALA A 210 -11.86 -3.32 1.69
CA ALA A 210 -12.24 -2.86 3.02
C ALA A 210 -12.83 -1.44 2.97
N VAL A 211 -12.12 -0.51 2.34
CA VAL A 211 -12.56 0.87 2.21
C VAL A 211 -13.83 0.97 1.38
N PHE A 212 -13.92 0.22 0.27
CA PHE A 212 -15.11 0.21 -0.58
C PHE A 212 -16.35 -0.20 0.22
N LEU A 213 -16.25 -1.25 1.04
CA LEU A 213 -17.34 -1.72 1.90
C LEU A 213 -17.69 -0.74 3.02
N ILE A 214 -16.70 0.02 3.53
CA ILE A 214 -16.95 1.07 4.52
C ILE A 214 -17.67 2.27 3.89
N SER A 215 -17.25 2.70 2.70
CA SER A 215 -17.80 3.85 1.98
C SER A 215 -19.18 3.57 1.37
N PHE A 216 -19.46 2.31 1.01
CA PHE A 216 -20.72 1.89 0.38
C PHE A 216 -21.35 0.69 1.12
N PRO A 217 -22.02 0.91 2.27
CA PRO A 217 -22.68 -0.17 3.00
C PRO A 217 -23.77 -0.86 2.14
N GLU A 218 -23.96 -2.17 2.30
CA GLU A 218 -24.94 -2.96 1.53
C GLU A 218 -26.36 -2.37 1.53
N ALA A 219 -26.79 -1.70 2.61
CA ALA A 219 -28.08 -1.02 2.69
C ALA A 219 -28.21 0.12 1.67
N LYS A 220 -27.12 0.86 1.40
CA LYS A 220 -27.05 1.95 0.42
C LYS A 220 -26.99 1.40 -1.02
N LEU A 221 -26.34 0.25 -1.24
CA LEU A 221 -26.30 -0.42 -2.54
C LEU A 221 -27.66 -1.04 -2.91
N LYS A 222 -28.39 -1.59 -1.93
CA LYS A 222 -29.76 -2.12 -2.12
C LYS A 222 -30.75 -1.01 -2.44
N SER A 223 -30.69 0.15 -1.77
CA SER A 223 -31.60 1.28 -2.05
C SER A 223 -31.41 1.85 -3.47
N ILE A 224 -30.18 1.96 -3.96
CA ILE A 224 -29.89 2.39 -5.34
C ILE A 224 -30.47 1.39 -6.36
N ARG A 225 -30.32 0.07 -6.12
CA ARG A 225 -30.88 -0.96 -6.99
C ARG A 225 -32.40 -0.95 -7.03
N LEU A 226 -33.06 -0.73 -5.89
CA LEU A 226 -34.52 -0.66 -5.79
C LEU A 226 -35.06 0.61 -6.46
N HIS A 227 -34.39 1.74 -6.31
CA HIS A 227 -34.78 2.99 -6.98
C HIS A 227 -34.68 2.87 -8.50
N LYS A 228 -33.64 2.20 -9.04
CA LYS A 228 -33.53 1.91 -10.48
C LYS A 228 -34.60 0.95 -11.00
N LYS A 229 -35.07 0.00 -10.18
CA LYS A 229 -36.13 -0.95 -10.56
C LYS A 229 -37.54 -0.37 -10.49
N GLY A 230 -37.77 0.70 -9.72
CA GLY A 230 -39.07 1.39 -9.64
C GLY A 230 -39.28 2.49 -10.68
N MET A 231 -38.31 2.70 -11.58
CA MET A 231 -38.39 3.64 -12.71
C MET A 231 -38.43 2.93 -14.08
N GLN A 232 -38.60 1.60 -14.09
CA GLN A 232 -38.91 0.77 -15.26
C GLN A 232 -40.33 0.25 -15.11
#